data_AF-A0A662B022-F1
#
_entry.id   AF-A0A662B022-F1
#
_cell.length_a   1.000
_cell.length_b   1.000
_cell.length_c   1.000
_cell.angle_alpha   90.00
_cell.angle_beta   90.00
_cell.angle_gamma   90.00
#
_symmetry.space_group_name_H-M   'P 1'
#
loop_
_entity.id
_entity.type
_entity.pdbx_description
1 polymer ?
#
loop_
_entity_poly.entity_id
_entity_poly.type
_entity_poly.pdbx_seq_one_letter_code
_entity_poly.pdbx_strand_id
1 'polypeptide(L)'
;MKKTMYLFAVLLAFGWSCTNNQNNEVVTNDNPLLAEFNGPFGTPPFEQIKAEHYMPAFEEGMKQQKANVQLLLDNTDEPTFENTIEALMHSAELLGQTSAVFFSQNSANTDDGLKKVAQEISPKLAAHGDEISLNPKLFEKIKVVYANKENFNLSEEQLFILENMYKGFIRSGADLADDKKEQLKAINQELSTLRVQFSQNVLAETNDFKLIIENKEDLAGLPEAVIATAAETAAKDSMEGKWIFTTQ
;
A
#
# COMPACT_ATOMS: atom_id res chain seq x y z
N MET A 1 22.82 65.29 -54.76
CA MET A 1 23.29 66.45 -53.96
C MET A 1 23.40 66.05 -52.50
N LYS A 2 24.57 66.27 -51.88
CA LYS A 2 24.91 66.23 -50.43
C LYS A 2 24.80 64.84 -49.74
N LYS A 3 25.94 64.18 -49.43
CA LYS A 3 26.68 64.18 -48.12
C LYS A 3 25.78 63.65 -46.99
N THR A 4 26.12 62.66 -46.14
CA THR A 4 27.37 62.50 -45.38
C THR A 4 27.38 61.14 -44.65
N MET A 5 28.58 60.58 -44.49
CA MET A 5 29.00 59.46 -43.64
C MET A 5 28.99 59.86 -42.16
N TYR A 6 28.56 58.99 -41.23
CA TYR A 6 29.13 58.90 -39.87
C TYR A 6 28.95 57.52 -39.23
N LEU A 7 30.10 57.02 -38.77
CA LEU A 7 30.37 55.84 -37.96
C LEU A 7 30.01 56.16 -36.50
N PHE A 8 29.35 55.24 -35.79
CA PHE A 8 29.35 55.24 -34.32
C PHE A 8 29.56 53.81 -33.80
N ALA A 9 30.72 53.61 -33.20
CA ALA A 9 31.04 52.46 -32.37
C ALA A 9 30.49 52.71 -30.96
N VAL A 10 29.78 51.74 -30.40
CA VAL A 10 29.50 51.66 -28.97
C VAL A 10 29.83 50.24 -28.50
N LEU A 11 30.91 50.15 -27.72
CA LEU A 11 31.28 49.04 -26.85
C LEU A 11 30.44 49.16 -25.56
N LEU A 12 29.80 48.07 -25.13
CA LEU A 12 29.37 47.74 -23.75
C LEU A 12 28.79 46.30 -23.84
N ALA A 13 29.51 45.26 -23.40
CA ALA A 13 29.65 44.77 -22.03
C ALA A 13 28.75 43.54 -21.77
N PHE A 14 29.43 42.43 -21.48
CA PHE A 14 29.09 41.35 -20.55
C PHE A 14 27.73 40.63 -20.64
N GLY A 15 27.83 39.32 -20.84
CA GLY A 15 26.79 38.38 -20.43
C GLY A 15 27.06 37.00 -21.00
N TRP A 16 27.74 36.15 -20.22
CA TRP A 16 27.80 34.72 -20.49
C TRP A 16 26.40 34.17 -20.74
N SER A 17 26.24 33.49 -21.87
CA SER A 17 25.04 32.73 -22.17
C SER A 17 25.02 31.48 -21.30
N CYS A 18 24.53 31.64 -20.07
CA CYS A 18 24.09 30.57 -19.19
C CYS A 18 22.65 30.88 -18.77
N THR A 19 21.69 30.37 -19.54
CA THR A 19 20.34 30.16 -19.03
C THR A 19 19.95 28.76 -19.49
N ASN A 20 20.41 27.77 -18.71
CA ASN A 20 19.63 27.12 -17.68
C ASN A 20 18.52 26.29 -18.34
N ASN A 21 18.97 25.25 -19.05
CA ASN A 21 18.16 24.07 -19.29
C ASN A 21 17.94 23.45 -17.91
N GLN A 22 16.83 23.77 -17.26
CA GLN A 22 16.40 23.00 -16.10
C GLN A 22 16.09 21.61 -16.63
N ASN A 23 17.11 20.76 -16.54
CA ASN A 23 16.93 19.33 -16.43
C ASN A 23 15.93 19.15 -15.28
N ASN A 24 14.65 18.97 -15.62
CA ASN A 24 13.83 18.07 -14.83
C ASN A 24 14.60 16.75 -14.91
N GLU A 25 15.39 16.47 -13.87
CA GLU A 25 15.73 15.11 -13.53
C GLU A 25 14.38 14.39 -13.37
N VAL A 26 13.95 13.75 -14.46
CA VAL A 26 13.10 12.59 -14.35
C VAL A 26 13.95 11.64 -13.52
N VAL A 27 13.65 11.57 -12.23
CA VAL A 27 14.12 10.47 -11.38
C VAL A 27 13.59 9.23 -12.08
N THR A 28 14.45 8.59 -12.89
CA THR A 28 14.20 7.26 -13.42
C THR A 28 14.18 6.38 -12.19
N ASN A 29 12.98 6.19 -11.67
CA ASN A 29 12.75 5.45 -10.47
C ASN A 29 12.95 3.99 -10.86
N ASP A 30 14.11 3.43 -10.53
CA ASP A 30 14.41 2.01 -10.70
C ASP A 30 13.45 1.10 -9.88
N ASN A 31 12.48 1.69 -9.18
CA ASN A 31 11.43 0.99 -8.46
C ASN A 31 10.25 0.62 -9.39
N PRO A 32 10.07 -0.67 -9.73
CA PRO A 32 9.00 -1.11 -10.62
C PRO A 32 7.59 -0.92 -10.05
N LEU A 33 7.43 -0.71 -8.73
CA LEU A 33 6.14 -0.45 -8.10
C LEU A 33 5.65 0.98 -8.30
N LEU A 34 6.54 1.89 -8.69
CA LEU A 34 6.26 3.32 -8.91
C LEU A 34 5.94 3.64 -10.38
N ALA A 35 6.00 2.63 -11.26
CA ALA A 35 5.65 2.72 -12.66
C ALA A 35 4.29 2.07 -12.94
N GLU A 36 3.67 2.43 -14.07
CA GLU A 36 2.50 1.74 -14.58
C GLU A 36 2.84 0.30 -15.00
N PHE A 37 1.97 -0.64 -14.67
CA PHE A 37 2.16 -2.04 -14.98
C PHE A 37 1.78 -2.34 -16.44
N ASN A 38 2.77 -2.67 -17.26
CA ASN A 38 2.58 -2.97 -18.68
C ASN A 38 2.29 -4.46 -18.97
N GLY A 39 2.11 -5.28 -17.93
CA GLY A 39 1.74 -6.69 -18.08
C GLY A 39 0.30 -6.86 -18.58
N PRO A 40 -0.08 -8.04 -19.12
CA PRO A 40 -1.47 -8.32 -19.50
C PRO A 40 -2.42 -8.01 -18.34
N PHE A 41 -3.49 -7.25 -18.62
CA PHE A 41 -4.47 -6.81 -17.61
C PHE A 41 -3.87 -6.01 -16.43
N GLY A 42 -2.72 -5.36 -16.60
CA GLY A 42 -2.04 -4.64 -15.52
C GLY A 42 -1.31 -5.57 -14.55
N THR A 43 -0.91 -6.77 -15.00
CA THR A 43 -0.17 -7.72 -14.14
C THR A 43 1.14 -7.09 -13.64
N PRO A 44 1.42 -7.12 -12.32
CA PRO A 44 2.67 -6.61 -11.76
C PRO A 44 3.90 -7.35 -12.32
N PRO A 45 5.03 -6.67 -12.56
CA PRO A 45 6.26 -7.30 -13.00
C PRO A 45 6.96 -8.02 -11.83
N PHE A 46 6.37 -9.11 -11.31
CA PHE A 46 6.82 -9.81 -10.09
C PHE A 46 8.30 -10.20 -10.13
N GLU A 47 8.83 -10.55 -11.30
CA GLU A 47 10.25 -10.91 -11.49
C GLU A 47 11.22 -9.76 -11.20
N GLN A 48 10.74 -8.51 -11.26
CA GLN A 48 11.54 -7.30 -11.02
C GLN A 48 11.32 -6.74 -9.61
N ILE A 49 10.25 -7.14 -8.93
CA ILE A 49 9.90 -6.61 -7.61
C ILE A 49 10.74 -7.31 -6.53
N LYS A 50 11.35 -6.51 -5.65
CA LYS A 50 12.18 -6.97 -4.54
C LYS A 50 11.71 -6.34 -3.24
N ALA A 51 12.09 -6.93 -2.10
CA ALA A 51 11.76 -6.42 -0.77
C ALA A 51 12.11 -4.92 -0.60
N GLU A 52 13.27 -4.50 -1.11
CA GLU A 52 13.77 -3.11 -1.04
C GLU A 52 12.90 -2.09 -1.80
N HIS A 53 12.06 -2.52 -2.73
CA HIS A 53 11.18 -1.65 -3.50
C HIS A 53 9.93 -1.24 -2.73
N TYR A 54 9.49 -2.04 -1.75
CA TYR A 54 8.19 -1.82 -1.09
C TYR A 54 8.18 -0.59 -0.20
N MET A 55 9.18 -0.41 0.67
CA MET A 55 9.19 0.72 1.61
C MET A 55 9.14 2.09 0.89
N PRO A 56 9.99 2.36 -0.12
CA PRO A 56 9.87 3.60 -0.89
C PRO A 56 8.53 3.75 -1.62
N ALA A 57 7.96 2.65 -2.14
CA ALA A 57 6.69 2.68 -2.86
C ALA A 57 5.50 2.98 -1.92
N PHE A 58 5.51 2.40 -0.72
CA PHE A 58 4.52 2.70 0.31
C PHE A 58 4.62 4.15 0.79
N GLU A 59 5.83 4.65 1.03
CA GLU A 59 6.05 6.03 1.49
C GLU A 59 5.58 7.05 0.45
N GLU A 60 5.91 6.83 -0.83
CA GLU A 60 5.41 7.67 -1.91
C GLU A 60 3.89 7.54 -2.09
N GLY A 61 3.33 6.33 -2.00
CA GLY A 61 1.87 6.11 -2.06
C GLY A 61 1.11 6.84 -0.94
N MET A 62 1.59 6.76 0.30
CA MET A 62 1.00 7.50 1.43
C MET A 62 1.11 9.01 1.23
N LYS A 63 2.26 9.51 0.75
CA LYS A 63 2.48 10.92 0.44
C LYS A 63 1.53 11.42 -0.64
N GLN A 64 1.37 10.68 -1.74
CA GLN A 64 0.43 11.03 -2.81
C GLN A 64 -1.01 11.06 -2.30
N GLN A 65 -1.43 10.06 -1.52
CA GLN A 65 -2.77 10.06 -0.95
C GLN A 65 -3.01 11.26 -0.03
N LYS A 66 -2.04 11.63 0.81
CA LYS A 66 -2.15 12.84 1.65
C LYS A 66 -2.31 14.10 0.81
N ALA A 67 -1.56 14.24 -0.28
CA ALA A 67 -1.69 15.37 -1.19
C ALA A 67 -3.09 15.41 -1.85
N ASN A 68 -3.58 14.26 -2.33
CA ASN A 68 -4.91 14.15 -2.93
C ASN A 68 -6.04 14.48 -1.94
N VAL A 69 -5.93 14.00 -0.69
CA VAL A 69 -6.87 14.35 0.39
C VAL A 69 -6.75 15.84 0.76
N GLN A 70 -5.56 16.43 0.71
CA GLN A 70 -5.39 17.85 0.96
C GLN A 70 -6.10 18.71 -0.11
N LEU A 71 -6.02 18.34 -1.39
CA LEU A 71 -6.77 19.00 -2.47
C LEU A 71 -8.29 18.97 -2.23
N LEU A 72 -8.81 17.84 -1.73
CA LEU A 72 -10.20 17.67 -1.30
C LEU A 72 -10.59 18.63 -0.16
N LEU A 73 -9.70 18.79 0.82
CA LEU A 73 -9.90 19.68 1.95
C LEU A 73 -9.85 21.16 1.55
N ASP A 74 -8.98 21.51 0.61
CA ASP A 74 -8.79 22.88 0.12
C ASP A 74 -9.83 23.29 -0.92
N ASN A 75 -10.59 22.34 -1.49
CA ASN A 75 -11.70 22.65 -2.38
C ASN A 75 -12.81 23.42 -1.63
N THR A 76 -13.07 24.65 -2.05
CA THR A 76 -14.07 25.55 -1.47
C THR A 76 -15.47 25.42 -2.07
N ASP A 77 -15.61 24.66 -3.16
CA ASP A 77 -16.90 24.39 -3.77
C ASP A 77 -17.80 23.58 -2.83
N GLU A 78 -19.11 23.61 -3.08
CA GLU A 78 -20.05 22.79 -2.33
C GLU A 78 -19.71 21.30 -2.50
N PRO A 79 -19.65 20.50 -1.42
CA PRO A 79 -19.35 19.07 -1.51
C PRO A 79 -20.39 18.33 -2.36
N THR A 80 -19.93 17.65 -3.42
CA THR A 80 -20.74 16.77 -4.28
C THR A 80 -20.20 15.34 -4.24
N PHE A 81 -20.91 14.40 -4.86
CA PHE A 81 -20.43 13.04 -5.00
C PHE A 81 -19.07 12.99 -5.72
N GLU A 82 -18.94 13.70 -6.84
CA GLU A 82 -17.75 13.68 -7.69
C GLU A 82 -16.55 14.32 -6.99
N ASN A 83 -16.74 15.52 -6.43
CA ASN A 83 -15.62 16.29 -5.86
C ASN A 83 -15.21 15.83 -4.45
N THR A 84 -15.99 14.92 -3.82
CA THR A 84 -15.75 14.44 -2.45
C THR A 84 -15.60 12.92 -2.40
N ILE A 85 -16.62 12.17 -2.83
CA ILE A 85 -16.67 10.71 -2.68
C ILE A 85 -15.81 10.03 -3.75
N GLU A 86 -16.04 10.34 -5.02
CA GLU A 86 -15.28 9.78 -6.14
C GLU A 86 -13.82 10.21 -6.07
N ALA A 87 -13.55 11.50 -5.83
CA ALA A 87 -12.19 12.00 -5.62
C ALA A 87 -11.47 11.28 -4.46
N LEU A 88 -12.17 10.94 -3.36
CA LEU A 88 -11.56 10.19 -2.26
C LEU A 88 -11.29 8.72 -2.64
N MET A 89 -12.16 8.08 -3.44
CA MET A 89 -11.93 6.72 -3.94
C MET A 89 -10.64 6.63 -4.77
N HIS A 90 -10.38 7.64 -5.60
CA HIS A 90 -9.17 7.72 -6.44
C HIS A 90 -7.95 8.28 -5.70
N SER A 91 -8.07 8.69 -4.44
CA SER A 91 -6.97 9.34 -3.72
C SER A 91 -5.76 8.43 -3.50
N ALA A 92 -5.93 7.11 -3.52
CA ALA A 92 -4.96 6.15 -3.00
C ALA A 92 -4.38 5.18 -4.04
N GLU A 93 -4.51 5.44 -5.35
CA GLU A 93 -4.24 4.45 -6.41
C GLU A 93 -2.88 3.75 -6.26
N LEU A 94 -1.79 4.51 -6.15
CA LEU A 94 -0.44 3.94 -5.97
C LEU A 94 -0.30 3.13 -4.67
N LEU A 95 -0.89 3.63 -3.57
CA LEU A 95 -0.85 2.95 -2.27
C LEU A 95 -1.63 1.63 -2.33
N GLY A 96 -2.81 1.64 -2.99
CA GLY A 96 -3.64 0.47 -3.21
C GLY A 96 -2.92 -0.58 -4.07
N GLN A 97 -2.31 -0.15 -5.18
CA GLN A 97 -1.50 -1.02 -6.04
C GLN A 97 -0.35 -1.67 -5.25
N THR A 98 0.44 -0.86 -4.54
CA THR A 98 1.58 -1.35 -3.74
C THR A 98 1.12 -2.33 -2.66
N SER A 99 0.03 -2.00 -1.96
CA SER A 99 -0.56 -2.86 -0.93
C SER A 99 -1.02 -4.21 -1.50
N ALA A 100 -1.73 -4.20 -2.63
CA ALA A 100 -2.23 -5.41 -3.26
C ALA A 100 -1.11 -6.38 -3.63
N VAL A 101 -0.03 -5.85 -4.24
CA VAL A 101 1.14 -6.65 -4.60
C VAL A 101 1.85 -7.18 -3.35
N PHE A 102 2.10 -6.31 -2.37
CA PHE A 102 2.84 -6.67 -1.16
C PHE A 102 2.13 -7.74 -0.34
N PHE A 103 0.86 -7.51 0.04
CA PHE A 103 0.15 -8.41 0.94
C PHE A 103 -0.20 -9.74 0.27
N SER A 104 -0.39 -9.76 -1.06
CA SER A 104 -0.53 -11.02 -1.80
C SER A 104 0.75 -11.86 -1.73
N GLN A 105 1.91 -11.24 -2.00
CA GLN A 105 3.20 -11.91 -1.96
C GLN A 105 3.56 -12.36 -0.53
N ASN A 106 3.40 -11.47 0.46
CA ASN A 106 3.69 -11.77 1.86
C ASN A 106 2.77 -12.84 2.46
N SER A 107 1.60 -13.08 1.87
CA SER A 107 0.72 -14.18 2.26
C SER A 107 1.11 -15.49 1.57
N ALA A 108 1.34 -15.44 0.25
CA ALA A 108 1.50 -16.65 -0.56
C ALA A 108 2.93 -17.22 -0.56
N ASN A 109 3.94 -16.37 -0.51
CA ASN A 109 5.35 -16.76 -0.60
C ASN A 109 6.22 -15.67 0.04
N THR A 110 6.19 -15.62 1.38
CA THR A 110 6.95 -14.68 2.20
C THR A 110 8.41 -15.11 2.37
N ASP A 111 9.25 -14.14 2.71
CA ASP A 111 10.65 -14.33 3.08
C ASP A 111 11.02 -13.36 4.22
N ASP A 112 12.26 -13.41 4.70
CA ASP A 112 12.72 -12.55 5.80
C ASP A 112 12.76 -11.07 5.42
N GLY A 113 12.89 -10.73 4.14
CA GLY A 113 12.79 -9.37 3.64
C GLY A 113 11.36 -8.86 3.74
N LEU A 114 10.39 -9.61 3.23
CA LEU A 114 8.97 -9.26 3.25
C LEU A 114 8.41 -9.22 4.68
N LYS A 115 8.84 -10.14 5.55
CA LYS A 115 8.50 -10.12 6.98
C LYS A 115 8.94 -8.82 7.66
N LYS A 116 10.16 -8.33 7.37
CA LYS A 116 10.67 -7.07 7.91
C LYS A 116 9.88 -5.88 7.38
N VAL A 117 9.60 -5.85 6.07
CA VAL A 117 8.74 -4.82 5.48
C VAL A 117 7.37 -4.82 6.17
N ALA A 118 6.74 -5.99 6.38
CA ALA A 118 5.44 -6.09 7.04
C ALA A 118 5.46 -5.51 8.47
N GLN A 119 6.49 -5.85 9.26
CA GLN A 119 6.66 -5.32 10.62
C GLN A 119 6.78 -3.80 10.64
N GLU A 120 7.51 -3.22 9.69
CA GLU A 120 7.72 -1.78 9.62
C GLU A 120 6.50 -1.04 9.08
N ILE A 121 5.89 -1.56 8.00
CA ILE A 121 4.86 -0.84 7.26
C ILE A 121 3.47 -0.92 7.90
N SER A 122 3.13 -2.03 8.57
CA SER A 122 1.81 -2.21 9.17
C SER A 122 1.40 -1.10 10.16
N PRO A 123 2.24 -0.69 11.14
CA PRO A 123 1.89 0.43 12.02
C PRO A 123 1.85 1.78 11.29
N LYS A 124 2.70 1.99 10.27
CA LYS A 124 2.68 3.21 9.43
C LYS A 124 1.36 3.31 8.65
N LEU A 125 0.89 2.21 8.04
CA LEU A 125 -0.38 2.17 7.31
C LEU A 125 -1.59 2.34 8.24
N ALA A 126 -1.55 1.77 9.44
CA ALA A 126 -2.60 1.97 10.44
C ALA A 126 -2.73 3.46 10.80
N ALA A 127 -1.60 4.10 11.15
CA ALA A 127 -1.58 5.53 11.46
C ALA A 127 -2.05 6.40 10.28
N HIS A 128 -1.63 6.07 9.05
CA HIS A 128 -2.07 6.76 7.84
C HIS A 128 -3.58 6.61 7.59
N GLY A 129 -4.13 5.40 7.77
CA GLY A 129 -5.56 5.15 7.66
C GLY A 129 -6.38 5.91 8.72
N ASP A 130 -5.88 5.99 9.96
CA ASP A 130 -6.48 6.77 11.04
C ASP A 130 -6.45 8.27 10.75
N GLU A 131 -5.33 8.79 10.22
CA GLU A 131 -5.19 10.20 9.83
C GLU A 131 -6.26 10.63 8.82
N ILE A 132 -6.60 9.77 7.88
CA ILE A 132 -7.64 10.04 6.87
C ILE A 132 -9.03 9.84 7.46
N SER A 133 -9.31 8.67 8.05
CA SER A 133 -10.64 8.29 8.49
C SER A 133 -11.15 9.07 9.70
N LEU A 134 -10.24 9.58 10.55
CA LEU A 134 -10.59 10.39 11.72
C LEU A 134 -10.51 11.89 11.47
N ASN A 135 -10.16 12.33 10.25
CA ASN A 135 -10.07 13.74 9.89
C ASN A 135 -11.46 14.40 9.95
N PRO A 136 -11.70 15.34 10.88
CA PRO A 136 -13.03 15.91 11.10
C PRO A 136 -13.50 16.76 9.91
N LYS A 137 -12.58 17.42 9.20
CA LYS A 137 -12.93 18.25 8.04
C LYS A 137 -13.34 17.40 6.84
N LEU A 138 -12.63 16.30 6.60
CA LEU A 138 -12.99 15.36 5.55
C LEU A 138 -14.34 14.72 5.84
N PHE A 139 -14.54 14.27 7.08
CA PHE A 139 -15.79 13.65 7.48
C PHE A 139 -16.97 14.62 7.37
N GLU A 140 -16.79 15.91 7.70
CA GLU A 140 -17.83 16.92 7.50
C GLU A 140 -18.27 17.04 6.04
N LYS A 141 -17.31 17.09 5.10
CA LYS A 141 -17.63 17.11 3.66
C LYS A 141 -18.45 15.87 3.26
N ILE A 142 -18.07 14.69 3.74
CA ILE A 142 -18.81 13.44 3.49
C ILE A 142 -20.23 13.49 4.07
N LYS A 143 -20.41 14.04 5.29
CA LYS A 143 -21.73 14.21 5.90
C LYS A 143 -22.63 15.13 5.07
N VAL A 144 -22.08 16.22 4.53
CA VAL A 144 -22.82 17.14 3.65
C VAL A 144 -23.33 16.41 2.41
N VAL A 145 -22.48 15.63 1.73
CA VAL A 145 -22.90 14.84 0.56
C VAL A 145 -23.96 13.81 0.94
N TYR A 146 -23.76 13.09 2.05
CA TYR A 146 -24.69 12.06 2.52
C TYR A 146 -26.07 12.62 2.92
N ALA A 147 -26.10 13.78 3.57
CA ALA A 147 -27.33 14.45 3.99
C ALA A 147 -28.14 14.97 2.78
N ASN A 148 -27.44 15.37 1.71
CA ASN A 148 -28.03 15.91 0.50
C ASN A 148 -28.15 14.88 -0.63
N LYS A 149 -27.99 13.58 -0.35
CA LYS A 149 -27.96 12.51 -1.36
C LYS A 149 -29.14 12.52 -2.34
N GLU A 150 -30.35 12.87 -1.87
CA GLU A 150 -31.56 12.93 -2.69
C GLU A 150 -31.54 14.08 -3.72
N ASN A 151 -30.66 15.06 -3.53
CA ASN A 151 -30.49 16.19 -4.46
C ASN A 151 -29.49 15.87 -5.58
N PHE A 152 -28.70 14.82 -5.42
CA PHE A 152 -27.80 14.32 -6.45
C PHE A 152 -28.55 13.23 -7.24
N ASN A 153 -28.58 13.34 -8.57
CA ASN A 153 -29.19 12.32 -9.43
C ASN A 153 -28.26 11.09 -9.55
N LEU A 154 -28.00 10.44 -8.41
CA LEU A 154 -27.06 9.33 -8.29
C LEU A 154 -27.65 8.05 -8.87
N SER A 155 -26.79 7.24 -9.50
CA SER A 155 -27.13 5.85 -9.79
C SER A 155 -27.26 5.03 -8.50
N GLU A 156 -27.88 3.85 -8.57
CA GLU A 156 -27.94 2.91 -7.45
C GLU A 156 -26.54 2.55 -6.91
N GLU A 157 -25.56 2.42 -7.81
CA GLU A 157 -24.17 2.12 -7.46
C GLU A 157 -23.50 3.29 -6.74
N GLN A 158 -23.66 4.52 -7.24
CA GLN A 158 -23.12 5.72 -6.60
C GLN A 158 -23.74 5.93 -5.21
N LEU A 159 -25.06 5.75 -5.09
CA LEU A 159 -25.74 5.81 -3.80
C LEU A 159 -25.16 4.76 -2.83
N PHE A 160 -25.01 3.52 -3.28
CA PHE A 160 -24.43 2.44 -2.48
C PHE A 160 -23.00 2.78 -2.01
N ILE A 161 -22.15 3.32 -2.89
CA ILE A 161 -20.80 3.77 -2.57
C ILE A 161 -20.83 4.86 -1.49
N LEU A 162 -21.65 5.89 -1.67
CA LEU A 162 -21.79 6.99 -0.72
C LEU A 162 -22.24 6.48 0.66
N GLU A 163 -23.24 5.61 0.71
CA GLU A 163 -23.71 5.04 1.97
C GLU A 163 -22.65 4.20 2.68
N ASN A 164 -21.93 3.35 1.94
CA ASN A 164 -20.90 2.51 2.53
C ASN A 164 -19.70 3.32 2.98
N MET A 165 -19.30 4.35 2.22
CA MET A 165 -18.22 5.23 2.64
C MET A 165 -18.60 5.97 3.92
N TYR A 166 -19.80 6.58 3.98
CA TYR A 166 -20.29 7.24 5.19
C TYR A 166 -20.30 6.31 6.41
N LYS A 167 -20.90 5.11 6.27
CA LYS A 167 -20.94 4.09 7.34
C LYS A 167 -19.53 3.62 7.71
N GLY A 168 -18.62 3.55 6.75
CA GLY A 168 -17.21 3.20 6.95
C GLY A 168 -16.49 4.22 7.84
N PHE A 169 -16.66 5.51 7.60
CA PHE A 169 -16.10 6.57 8.44
C PHE A 169 -16.67 6.52 9.87
N ILE A 170 -17.99 6.33 10.02
CA ILE A 170 -18.62 6.14 11.34
C ILE A 170 -18.00 4.95 12.09
N ARG A 171 -17.89 3.80 11.43
CA ARG A 171 -17.30 2.58 12.00
C ARG A 171 -15.82 2.72 12.33
N SER A 172 -15.12 3.59 11.62
CA SER A 172 -13.72 3.94 11.87
C SER A 172 -13.56 4.95 13.01
N GLY A 173 -14.65 5.48 13.56
CA GLY A 173 -14.62 6.39 14.72
C GLY A 173 -14.62 7.89 14.37
N ALA A 174 -14.98 8.26 13.13
CA ALA A 174 -14.95 9.67 12.70
C ALA A 174 -15.83 10.61 13.54
N ASP A 175 -16.92 10.08 14.15
CA ASP A 175 -17.88 10.82 14.97
C ASP A 175 -17.63 10.70 16.49
N LEU A 176 -16.50 10.10 16.89
CA LEU A 176 -16.08 10.05 18.29
C LEU A 176 -15.58 11.42 18.78
N ALA A 177 -15.63 11.63 20.10
CA ALA A 177 -14.94 12.73 20.76
C ALA A 177 -13.41 12.60 20.60
N ASP A 178 -12.69 13.72 20.63
CA ASP A 178 -11.24 13.76 20.35
C ASP A 178 -10.41 12.87 21.28
N ASP A 179 -10.76 12.80 22.57
CA ASP A 179 -10.10 11.91 23.55
C ASP A 179 -10.27 10.42 23.18
N LYS A 180 -11.43 10.07 22.62
CA LYS A 180 -11.72 8.71 22.14
C LYS A 180 -11.07 8.39 20.81
N LYS A 181 -10.88 9.39 19.94
CA LYS A 181 -10.10 9.24 18.70
C LYS A 181 -8.64 8.92 19.01
N GLU A 182 -8.02 9.61 19.97
CA GLU A 182 -6.63 9.31 20.37
C GLU A 182 -6.50 7.91 21.00
N GLN A 183 -7.47 7.48 21.81
CA GLN A 183 -7.51 6.10 22.32
C GLN A 183 -7.65 5.08 21.18
N LEU A 184 -8.51 5.33 20.21
CA LEU A 184 -8.72 4.45 19.06
C LEU A 184 -7.45 4.32 18.19
N LYS A 185 -6.75 5.42 17.94
CA LYS A 185 -5.46 5.41 17.21
C LYS A 185 -4.43 4.51 17.88
N ALA A 186 -4.27 4.63 19.19
CA ALA A 186 -3.34 3.79 19.95
C ALA A 186 -3.71 2.30 19.83
N ILE A 187 -5.01 1.97 19.95
CA ILE A 187 -5.51 0.59 19.78
C ILE A 187 -5.25 0.07 18.37
N ASN A 188 -5.55 0.86 17.34
CA ASN A 188 -5.35 0.45 15.95
C ASN A 188 -3.87 0.20 15.63
N GLN A 189 -2.97 1.05 16.13
CA GLN A 189 -1.54 0.88 15.99
C GLN A 189 -1.07 -0.42 16.68
N GLU A 190 -1.46 -0.66 17.94
CA GLU A 190 -1.10 -1.89 18.65
C GLU A 190 -1.62 -3.15 17.94
N LEU A 191 -2.89 -3.14 17.52
CA LEU A 191 -3.50 -4.24 16.78
C LEU A 191 -2.78 -4.52 15.46
N SER A 192 -2.32 -3.49 14.76
CA SER A 192 -1.60 -3.66 13.49
C SER A 192 -0.29 -4.44 13.68
N THR A 193 0.45 -4.14 14.75
CA THR A 193 1.69 -4.85 15.10
C THR A 193 1.39 -6.26 15.59
N LEU A 194 0.41 -6.43 16.48
CA LEU A 194 0.05 -7.74 17.03
C LEU A 194 -0.43 -8.72 15.96
N ARG A 195 -1.16 -8.25 14.94
CA ARG A 195 -1.60 -9.10 13.82
C ARG A 195 -0.41 -9.64 13.02
N VAL A 196 0.57 -8.79 12.69
CA VAL A 196 1.79 -9.22 11.99
C VAL A 196 2.56 -10.21 12.84
N GLN A 197 2.74 -9.92 14.13
CA GLN A 197 3.44 -10.81 15.06
C GLN A 197 2.74 -12.17 15.16
N PHE A 198 1.41 -12.19 15.27
CA PHE A 198 0.64 -13.42 15.33
C PHE A 198 0.83 -14.26 14.06
N SER A 199 0.69 -13.67 12.87
CA SER A 199 0.89 -14.38 11.60
C SER A 199 2.29 -14.97 11.48
N GLN A 200 3.32 -14.22 11.89
CA GLN A 200 4.70 -14.69 11.88
C GLN A 200 4.94 -15.82 12.88
N ASN A 201 4.37 -15.73 14.09
CA ASN A 201 4.47 -16.77 15.10
C ASN A 201 3.80 -18.07 14.63
N VAL A 202 2.59 -17.97 14.05
CA VAL A 202 1.89 -19.15 13.51
C VAL A 202 2.70 -19.81 12.40
N LEU A 203 3.24 -19.02 11.46
CA LEU A 203 4.08 -19.56 10.38
C LEU A 203 5.35 -20.22 10.92
N ALA A 204 6.02 -19.59 11.90
CA ALA A 204 7.21 -20.15 12.52
C ALA A 204 6.91 -21.49 13.21
N GLU A 205 5.91 -21.53 14.09
CA GLU A 205 5.51 -22.74 14.81
C GLU A 205 5.11 -23.87 13.84
N THR A 206 4.36 -23.52 12.78
CA THR A 206 3.92 -24.49 11.75
C THR A 206 5.12 -25.05 10.96
N ASN A 207 6.16 -24.26 10.71
CA ASN A 207 7.37 -24.70 10.02
C ASN A 207 8.29 -25.52 10.94
N ASP A 208 8.33 -25.17 12.23
CA ASP A 208 9.18 -25.82 13.23
C ASP A 208 8.62 -27.18 13.67
N PHE A 209 7.30 -27.37 13.61
CA PHE A 209 6.68 -28.63 13.97
C PHE A 209 7.09 -29.77 13.03
N LYS A 210 7.69 -30.81 13.61
CA LYS A 210 8.04 -32.06 12.93
C LYS A 210 7.66 -33.25 13.81
N LEU A 211 6.70 -34.05 13.36
CA LEU A 211 6.46 -35.36 13.94
C LEU A 211 7.40 -36.37 13.29
N ILE A 212 8.43 -36.77 14.03
CA ILE A 212 9.44 -37.74 13.58
C ILE A 212 9.02 -39.14 14.02
N ILE A 213 8.84 -40.04 13.05
CA ILE A 213 8.57 -41.45 13.28
C ILE A 213 9.83 -42.25 12.94
N GLU A 214 10.27 -43.09 13.89
CA GLU A 214 11.48 -43.92 13.74
C GLU A 214 11.15 -45.38 13.41
N ASN A 215 10.01 -45.88 13.88
CA ASN A 215 9.61 -47.27 13.65
C ASN A 215 8.63 -47.36 12.49
N LYS A 216 8.86 -48.30 11.58
CA LYS A 216 8.00 -48.49 10.41
C LYS A 216 6.60 -48.98 10.79
N GLU A 217 6.49 -49.72 11.88
CA GLU A 217 5.25 -50.29 12.39
C GLU A 217 4.25 -49.21 12.82
N ASP A 218 4.73 -48.05 13.27
CA ASP A 218 3.90 -46.90 13.67
C ASP A 218 3.22 -46.22 12.46
N LEU A 219 3.56 -46.61 11.23
CA LEU A 219 2.95 -46.12 9.98
C LEU A 219 1.75 -46.95 9.51
N ALA A 220 1.38 -47.99 10.26
CA ALA A 220 0.33 -48.92 9.88
C ALA A 220 -1.00 -48.20 9.59
N GLY A 221 -1.58 -48.46 8.41
CA GLY A 221 -2.85 -47.86 7.96
C GLY A 221 -2.69 -46.63 7.07
N LEU A 222 -1.49 -46.08 6.91
CA LEU A 222 -1.24 -44.99 5.97
C LEU A 222 -1.09 -45.50 4.52
N PRO A 223 -1.57 -44.75 3.51
CA PRO A 223 -1.28 -45.03 2.11
C PRO A 223 0.22 -44.97 1.80
N GLU A 224 0.70 -45.81 0.89
CA GLU A 224 2.12 -45.85 0.52
C GLU A 224 2.65 -44.49 0.02
N ALA A 225 1.83 -43.73 -0.72
CA ALA A 225 2.19 -42.39 -1.18
C ALA A 225 2.47 -41.42 -0.02
N VAL A 226 1.70 -41.51 1.07
CA VAL A 226 1.89 -40.66 2.26
C VAL A 226 3.19 -41.04 2.98
N ILE A 227 3.47 -42.35 3.10
CA ILE A 227 4.71 -42.86 3.67
C ILE A 227 5.92 -42.42 2.84
N ALA A 228 5.82 -42.48 1.51
CA ALA A 228 6.89 -42.04 0.61
C ALA A 228 7.17 -40.54 0.76
N THR A 229 6.15 -39.68 0.76
CA THR A 229 6.32 -38.23 0.97
C THR A 229 6.96 -37.93 2.32
N ALA A 230 6.54 -38.60 3.39
CA ALA A 230 7.12 -38.39 4.72
C ALA A 230 8.60 -38.82 4.79
N ALA A 231 8.99 -39.87 4.05
CA ALA A 231 10.39 -40.28 3.93
C ALA A 231 11.22 -39.28 3.10
N GLU A 232 10.66 -38.72 2.03
CA GLU A 232 11.31 -37.67 1.24
C GLU A 232 11.53 -36.39 2.07
N THR A 233 10.55 -36.00 2.88
CA THR A 233 10.68 -34.88 3.83
C THR A 233 11.79 -35.17 4.84
N ALA A 234 11.84 -36.38 5.40
CA ALA A 234 12.91 -36.80 6.30
C ALA A 234 14.29 -36.72 5.64
N ALA A 235 14.43 -37.14 4.39
CA ALA A 235 15.68 -37.04 3.64
C ALA A 235 16.10 -35.59 3.38
N LYS A 236 15.15 -34.69 3.04
CA LYS A 236 15.43 -33.25 2.89
C LYS A 236 15.95 -32.62 4.19
N ASP A 237 15.52 -33.15 5.33
CA ASP A 237 15.99 -32.76 6.67
C ASP A 237 17.20 -33.56 7.17
N SER A 238 17.87 -34.34 6.31
CA SER A 238 19.04 -35.17 6.68
C SER A 238 18.74 -36.21 7.78
N MET A 239 17.53 -36.79 7.75
CA MET A 239 17.03 -37.82 8.68
C MET A 239 16.65 -39.10 7.93
N GLU A 240 17.52 -39.59 7.05
CA GLU A 240 17.28 -40.80 6.26
C GLU A 240 16.96 -42.02 7.13
N GLY A 241 16.02 -42.84 6.66
CA GLY A 241 15.53 -44.01 7.41
C GLY A 241 14.44 -43.69 8.43
N LYS A 242 14.03 -42.43 8.56
CA LYS A 242 12.88 -41.97 9.35
C LYS A 242 11.76 -41.41 8.45
N TRP A 243 10.65 -41.02 9.07
CA TRP A 243 9.54 -40.33 8.41
C TRP A 243 9.21 -39.05 9.16
N ILE A 244 9.03 -37.95 8.44
CA ILE A 244 8.65 -36.65 9.01
C ILE A 244 7.27 -36.25 8.48
N PHE A 245 6.37 -35.95 9.41
CA PHE A 245 5.07 -35.34 9.12
C PHE A 245 5.04 -33.90 9.62
N THR A 246 4.60 -33.00 8.74
CA THR A 246 4.37 -31.58 9.00
C THR A 246 2.88 -31.29 9.07
N THR A 247 2.50 -30.10 9.52
CA THR A 247 1.10 -29.63 9.53
C THR A 247 0.68 -28.92 8.23
N GLN A 248 1.59 -28.84 7.25
CA GLN A 248 1.37 -28.32 5.90
C GLN A 248 1.25 -29.46 4.89
#